data_AF-A0A4U8THP7-F1
#
_entry.id   AF-A0A4U8THP7-F1
#
_cell.length_a   1.000
_cell.length_b   1.000
_cell.length_c   1.000
_cell.angle_alpha   90.00
_cell.angle_beta   90.00
_cell.angle_gamma   90.00
#
_symmetry.space_group_name_H-M   'P 1'
#
loop_
_entity.id
_entity.type
_entity.pdbx_description
1 polymer ?
#
loop_
_entity_poly.entity_id
_entity_poly.type
_entity_poly.pdbx_seq_one_letter_code
_entity_poly.pdbx_strand_id
1 'polypeptide(L)'
;MEISIVESKILGATSALTESQREHITKKLDSIITLTQANNDICKYSPYTFGPVEFYNYQNEKKAGYNIYLNIKCKIQETTYKQYEELMSQIKKLVYQDEWLDFRNYSFNFSLSDSIQKAQEVTLREQIIKQANMLKDEYSKNLNAQCHIANMSLHGNTMYAMERKNLDYVANDFTEKKTIDSQINIKNIMESAVVPLSLHMNVKFACQTH
;
A
#
# COMPACT_ATOMS: atom_id res chain seq x y z
N MET A 1 5.51 -0.03 -0.17
CA MET A 1 5.08 0.92 0.87
C MET A 1 5.84 2.22 0.70
N GLU A 2 5.18 3.36 0.85
CA GLU A 2 5.80 4.68 0.68
C GLU A 2 5.50 5.56 1.89
N ILE A 3 6.56 6.12 2.45
CA ILE A 3 6.56 6.97 3.63
C ILE A 3 7.16 8.31 3.21
N SER A 4 6.56 9.39 3.69
CA SER A 4 7.06 10.74 3.46
C SER A 4 7.25 11.45 4.79
N ILE A 5 8.45 11.99 5.00
CA ILE A 5 8.71 12.98 6.04
C ILE A 5 8.57 14.35 5.38
N VAL A 6 7.77 15.19 6.01
CA VAL A 6 7.36 16.49 5.45
C VAL A 6 7.42 17.58 6.52
N GLU A 7 7.18 18.82 6.13
CA GLU A 7 7.08 19.92 7.08
C GLU A 7 5.87 19.75 8.02
N SER A 8 6.07 20.09 9.29
CA SER A 8 4.97 20.31 10.22
C SER A 8 4.24 21.61 9.91
N LYS A 9 3.05 21.80 10.52
CA LYS A 9 2.32 23.08 10.45
C LYS A 9 3.15 24.25 10.99
N ILE A 10 4.01 24.00 11.99
CA ILE A 10 4.86 25.03 12.60
C ILE A 10 5.93 25.44 11.59
N LEU A 11 6.65 24.48 11.00
CA LEU A 11 7.68 24.76 10.01
C LEU A 11 7.11 25.46 8.77
N GLY A 12 5.96 25.00 8.27
CA GLY A 12 5.27 25.60 7.13
C GLY A 12 4.77 27.03 7.37
N ALA A 13 4.66 27.47 8.63
CA ALA A 13 4.26 28.83 9.00
C ALA A 13 5.42 29.70 9.50
N THR A 14 6.64 29.16 9.58
CA THR A 14 7.81 29.86 10.11
C THR A 14 8.51 30.65 9.01
N SER A 15 8.47 31.98 9.09
CA SER A 15 9.02 32.87 8.06
C SER A 15 10.55 32.89 8.02
N ALA A 16 11.21 32.64 9.15
CA ALA A 16 12.67 32.61 9.23
C ALA A 16 13.12 31.59 10.30
N LEU A 17 14.08 30.75 9.93
CA LEU A 17 14.77 29.86 10.86
C LEU A 17 16.09 30.48 11.30
N THR A 18 16.45 30.24 12.56
CA THR A 18 17.82 30.41 13.05
C THR A 18 18.73 29.33 12.48
N GLU A 19 20.05 29.53 12.57
CA GLU A 19 21.03 28.52 12.18
C GLU A 19 20.88 27.24 13.01
N SER A 20 20.74 27.38 14.34
CA SER A 20 20.52 26.26 15.26
C SER A 20 19.28 25.43 14.90
N GLN A 21 18.18 26.07 14.51
CA GLN A 21 16.98 25.36 14.04
C GLN A 21 17.21 24.63 12.72
N ARG A 22 17.90 25.26 11.75
CA ARG A 22 18.27 24.60 10.49
C ARG A 22 19.15 23.37 10.73
N GLU A 23 20.18 23.50 11.56
CA GLU A 23 21.07 22.40 11.92
C GLU A 23 20.31 21.27 12.63
N HIS A 24 19.38 21.60 13.52
CA HIS A 24 18.53 20.62 14.20
C HIS A 24 17.72 19.79 13.20
N ILE A 25 17.00 20.46 12.29
CA ILE A 25 16.18 19.84 11.25
C ILE A 25 17.04 18.96 10.33
N THR A 26 18.17 19.49 9.84
CA THR A 26 19.11 18.75 8.99
C THR A 26 19.62 17.49 9.69
N LYS A 27 20.06 17.60 10.94
CA LYS A 27 20.56 16.46 11.72
C LYS A 27 19.50 15.36 11.88
N LYS A 28 18.23 15.74 12.03
CA LYS A 28 17.11 14.79 12.13
C LYS A 28 16.87 14.08 10.80
N LEU A 29 16.83 14.81 9.69
CA LEU A 29 16.69 14.25 8.35
C LEU A 29 17.85 13.28 8.03
N ASP A 30 19.09 13.66 8.35
CA ASP A 30 20.28 12.83 8.17
C ASP A 30 20.22 11.56 9.04
N SER A 31 19.69 11.66 10.26
CA SER A 31 19.47 10.48 11.12
C SER A 31 18.45 9.51 10.53
N ILE A 32 17.36 10.02 9.97
CA ILE A 32 16.34 9.21 9.29
C ILE A 32 16.94 8.52 8.05
N ILE A 33 17.76 9.23 7.28
CA ILE A 33 18.49 8.67 6.14
C ILE A 33 19.43 7.55 6.62
N THR A 34 20.21 7.79 7.68
CA THR A 34 21.15 6.81 8.23
C THR A 34 20.44 5.53 8.66
N LEU A 35 19.29 5.65 9.35
CA LEU A 35 18.46 4.50 9.70
C LEU A 35 17.95 3.74 8.47
N THR A 36 17.55 4.47 7.43
CA THR A 36 17.06 3.86 6.19
C THR A 36 18.20 3.17 5.43
N GLN A 37 19.40 3.74 5.40
CA GLN A 37 20.59 3.15 4.79
C GLN A 37 21.01 1.84 5.49
N ALA A 38 20.87 1.77 6.82
CA ALA A 38 21.11 0.54 7.58
C ALA A 38 20.10 -0.58 7.26
N ASN A 39 19.00 -0.26 6.56
CA ASN A 39 17.93 -1.16 6.14
C ASN A 39 17.71 -1.09 4.61
N ASN A 40 18.80 -0.93 3.85
CA ASN A 40 18.76 -0.70 2.40
C ASN A 40 18.26 -1.90 1.57
N ASP A 41 18.22 -3.08 2.20
CA ASP A 41 17.72 -4.33 1.65
C ASP A 41 16.19 -4.32 1.54
N ILE A 42 15.51 -3.63 2.46
CA ILE A 42 14.05 -3.53 2.51
C ILE A 42 13.53 -2.14 2.15
N CYS A 43 14.31 -1.08 2.32
CA CYS A 43 13.88 0.30 2.10
C CYS A 43 14.91 1.11 1.32
N LYS A 44 14.44 1.98 0.43
CA LYS A 44 15.25 2.97 -0.31
C LYS A 44 14.71 4.35 -0.05
N TYR A 45 15.57 5.37 -0.05
CA TYR A 45 15.16 6.75 0.14
C TYR A 45 15.55 7.62 -1.06
N SER A 46 14.82 8.72 -1.25
CA SER A 46 15.25 9.81 -2.12
C SER A 46 16.04 10.84 -1.30
N PRO A 47 16.99 11.57 -1.91
CA PRO A 47 17.51 12.79 -1.28
C PRO A 47 16.37 13.69 -0.82
N TYR A 48 16.52 14.33 0.35
CA TYR A 48 15.50 15.24 0.83
C TYR A 48 15.62 16.62 0.18
N THR A 49 14.52 17.35 0.11
CA THR A 49 14.51 18.80 -0.10
C THR A 49 14.16 19.49 1.21
N PHE A 50 14.87 20.56 1.52
CA PHE A 50 14.58 21.43 2.66
C PHE A 50 14.91 22.87 2.26
N GLY A 51 13.92 23.74 2.26
CA GLY A 51 14.13 25.13 1.85
C GLY A 51 12.90 26.02 2.05
N PRO A 52 13.09 27.34 1.91
CA PRO A 52 11.99 28.29 2.03
C PRO A 52 11.01 28.12 0.87
N VAL A 53 9.74 28.36 1.15
CA VAL A 53 8.66 28.37 0.16
C VAL A 53 7.76 29.58 0.37
N GLU A 54 7.24 30.10 -0.74
CA GLU A 54 6.24 31.17 -0.75
C GLU A 54 4.95 30.64 -1.34
N PHE A 55 3.82 30.91 -0.68
CA PHE A 55 2.51 30.50 -1.15
C PHE A 55 1.48 31.59 -0.87
N TYR A 56 0.39 31.60 -1.62
CA TYR A 56 -0.73 32.50 -1.39
C TYR A 56 -1.83 31.73 -0.66
N ASN A 57 -2.40 32.31 0.41
CA ASN A 57 -3.57 31.73 1.07
C ASN A 57 -4.85 32.01 0.26
N TYR A 58 -5.98 31.48 0.71
CA TYR A 58 -7.29 31.69 0.08
C TYR A 58 -7.76 33.16 0.04
N GLN A 59 -7.12 34.05 0.82
CA GLN A 59 -7.38 35.49 0.85
C GLN A 59 -6.39 36.27 -0.05
N ASN A 60 -5.60 35.55 -0.86
CA ASN A 60 -4.56 36.10 -1.74
C ASN A 60 -3.42 36.81 -0.99
N GLU A 61 -3.20 36.47 0.27
CA GLU A 61 -2.08 36.97 1.07
C GLU A 61 -0.84 36.10 0.84
N LYS A 62 0.28 36.74 0.54
CA LYS A 62 1.57 36.06 0.43
C LYS A 62 2.02 35.59 1.81
N LYS A 63 2.22 34.29 1.97
CA LYS A 63 2.83 33.66 3.13
C LYS A 63 4.19 33.06 2.75
N ALA A 64 5.07 33.03 3.74
CA ALA A 64 6.39 32.42 3.64
C ALA A 64 6.54 31.37 4.74
N GLY A 65 7.16 30.26 4.40
CA GLY A 65 7.41 29.14 5.29
C GLY A 65 8.60 28.32 4.80
N TYR A 66 8.73 27.11 5.31
CA TYR A 66 9.68 26.13 4.82
C TYR A 66 8.95 24.85 4.45
N ASN A 67 9.44 24.17 3.42
CA ASN A 67 8.96 22.87 2.97
C ASN A 67 10.05 21.83 3.20
N ILE A 68 9.62 20.62 3.59
CA ILE A 68 10.46 19.44 3.63
C ILE A 68 9.82 18.34 2.80
N TYR A 69 10.66 17.62 2.06
CA TYR A 69 10.23 16.40 1.40
C TYR A 69 11.32 15.35 1.44
N LEU A 70 11.06 14.24 2.11
CA LEU A 70 11.91 13.05 2.14
C LEU A 70 11.01 11.83 1.95
N ASN A 71 11.22 11.09 0.85
CA ASN A 71 10.51 9.85 0.61
C ASN A 71 11.34 8.62 0.92
N ILE A 72 10.69 7.63 1.51
CA ILE A 72 11.22 6.30 1.79
C ILE A 72 10.26 5.27 1.19
N LYS A 73 10.77 4.45 0.27
CA LYS A 73 10.05 3.37 -0.39
C LYS A 73 10.54 2.03 0.13
N CYS A 74 9.66 1.27 0.75
CA CYS A 74 9.96 -0.06 1.30
C CYS A 74 9.28 -1.17 0.50
N LYS A 75 10.02 -2.25 0.26
CA LYS A 75 9.54 -3.52 -0.28
C LYS A 75 9.60 -4.56 0.84
N ILE A 76 8.44 -4.96 1.34
CA ILE A 76 8.32 -5.79 2.54
C ILE A 76 7.91 -7.20 2.12
N GLN A 77 8.59 -8.20 2.68
CA GLN A 77 8.23 -9.61 2.66
C GLN A 77 7.93 -10.08 4.08
N GLU A 78 7.22 -11.20 4.23
CA GLU A 78 6.86 -11.78 5.54
C GLU A 78 8.09 -11.94 6.47
N THR A 79 9.20 -12.44 5.92
CA THR A 79 10.47 -12.64 6.64
C THR A 79 11.12 -11.35 7.13
N THR A 80 10.87 -10.24 6.43
CA THR A 80 11.46 -8.91 6.71
C THR A 80 10.52 -7.96 7.44
N TYR A 81 9.30 -8.42 7.77
CA TYR A 81 8.26 -7.57 8.35
C TYR A 81 8.68 -6.96 9.69
N LYS A 82 9.30 -7.77 10.56
CA LYS A 82 9.76 -7.31 11.87
C LYS A 82 10.80 -6.19 11.77
N GLN A 83 11.73 -6.32 10.81
CA GLN A 83 12.74 -5.30 10.52
C GLN A 83 12.09 -3.98 10.05
N TYR A 84 11.06 -4.07 9.20
CA TYR A 84 10.28 -2.91 8.79
C TYR A 84 9.60 -2.22 9.99
N GLU A 85 8.92 -2.96 10.87
CA GLU A 85 8.28 -2.41 12.07
C GLU A 85 9.27 -1.70 12.99
N GLU A 86 10.45 -2.30 13.20
CA GLU A 86 11.52 -1.71 14.00
C GLU A 86 12.04 -0.42 13.38
N LEU A 87 12.30 -0.39 12.07
CA LEU A 87 12.69 0.83 11.34
C LEU A 87 11.62 1.92 11.48
N MET A 88 10.34 1.59 11.29
CA MET A 88 9.24 2.56 11.40
C MET A 88 9.11 3.11 12.81
N SER A 89 9.26 2.28 13.83
CA SER A 89 9.24 2.72 15.22
C SER A 89 10.35 3.73 15.50
N GLN A 90 11.55 3.47 14.98
CA GLN A 90 12.70 4.37 15.15
C GLN A 90 12.51 5.70 14.41
N ILE A 91 12.03 5.68 13.17
CA ILE A 91 11.73 6.90 12.40
C ILE A 91 10.63 7.71 13.07
N LYS A 92 9.53 7.07 13.49
CA LYS A 92 8.43 7.75 14.21
C LYS A 92 8.90 8.40 15.50
N LYS A 93 9.80 7.77 16.26
CA LYS A 93 10.39 8.38 17.46
C LYS A 93 11.17 9.66 17.13
N LEU A 94 11.95 9.66 16.03
CA LEU A 94 12.69 10.85 15.62
C LEU A 94 11.78 12.01 15.21
N VAL A 95 10.66 11.71 14.54
CA VAL A 95 9.72 12.68 13.99
C VAL A 95 8.71 13.17 15.03
N TYR A 96 8.06 12.28 15.81
CA TYR A 96 7.04 12.68 16.78
C TYR A 96 7.60 13.39 18.02
N GLN A 97 8.91 13.34 18.24
CA GLN A 97 9.60 14.15 19.25
C GLN A 97 10.04 15.51 18.70
N ASP A 98 9.73 15.82 17.45
CA ASP A 98 10.19 17.01 16.73
C ASP A 98 9.00 17.89 16.37
N GLU A 99 9.10 19.19 16.65
CA GLU A 99 8.02 20.14 16.34
C GLU A 99 8.03 20.61 14.88
N TRP A 100 9.12 20.37 14.14
CA TRP A 100 9.36 20.87 12.79
C TRP A 100 9.02 19.85 11.71
N LEU A 101 9.05 18.57 12.04
CA LEU A 101 8.81 17.46 11.11
C LEU A 101 7.43 16.84 11.32
N ASP A 102 6.84 16.34 10.24
CA ASP A 102 5.63 15.54 10.26
C ASP A 102 5.82 14.24 9.46
N PHE A 103 5.05 13.22 9.83
CA PHE A 103 5.11 11.89 9.26
C PHE A 103 3.83 11.62 8.48
N ARG A 104 3.93 11.49 7.16
CA ARG A 104 2.82 11.07 6.29
C ARG A 104 3.09 9.67 5.77
N ASN A 105 2.14 8.77 5.97
CA ASN A 105 2.17 7.43 5.43
C ASN A 105 1.08 7.31 4.38
N TYR A 106 1.43 6.92 3.16
CA TYR A 106 0.44 6.61 2.14
C TYR A 106 -0.11 5.19 2.38
N SER A 107 -1.37 4.98 1.98
CA SER A 107 -2.07 3.69 2.07
C SER A 107 -1.24 2.54 1.47
N PHE A 108 -1.43 1.33 2.02
CA PHE A 108 -0.78 0.13 1.53
C PHE A 108 -1.22 -0.19 0.10
N ASN A 109 -0.30 -0.08 -0.85
CA ASN A 109 -0.44 -0.75 -2.14
C ASN A 109 0.07 -2.19 -2.00
N PHE A 110 -0.79 -3.11 -1.58
CA PHE A 110 -0.53 -4.54 -1.64
C PHE A 110 -0.66 -5.02 -3.09
N SER A 111 0.46 -5.23 -3.76
CA SER A 111 0.51 -6.01 -5.00
C SER A 111 0.98 -7.43 -4.67
N LEU A 112 0.16 -8.44 -4.95
CA LEU A 112 0.63 -9.82 -4.97
C LEU A 112 1.74 -9.93 -6.02
N SER A 113 2.79 -10.71 -5.74
CA SER A 113 3.84 -10.94 -6.73
C SER A 113 3.23 -11.60 -7.98
N ASP A 114 3.75 -11.23 -9.15
CA ASP A 114 3.30 -11.77 -10.44
C ASP A 114 3.32 -13.31 -10.46
N SER A 115 4.27 -13.92 -9.74
CA SER A 115 4.38 -15.37 -9.58
C SER A 115 3.18 -16.00 -8.87
N ILE A 116 2.66 -15.36 -7.82
CA ILE A 116 1.52 -15.87 -7.06
C ILE A 116 0.23 -15.68 -7.86
N GLN A 117 0.06 -14.52 -8.50
CA GLN A 117 -1.08 -14.25 -9.37
C GLN A 117 -1.16 -15.28 -10.51
N LYS A 118 -0.02 -15.53 -11.18
CA LYS A 118 0.05 -16.50 -12.28
C LYS A 118 -0.23 -17.93 -11.83
N ALA A 119 0.27 -18.34 -10.66
CA ALA A 119 -0.02 -19.68 -10.11
C ALA A 119 -1.51 -19.86 -9.79
N GLN A 120 -2.17 -18.83 -9.26
CA GLN A 120 -3.60 -18.85 -8.98
C GLN A 120 -4.44 -18.84 -10.27
N GLU A 121 -4.06 -18.07 -11.28
CA GLU A 121 -4.71 -18.09 -12.60
C GLU A 121 -4.68 -19.47 -13.24
N VAL A 122 -3.53 -20.17 -13.19
CA VAL A 122 -3.41 -21.53 -13.72
C VAL A 122 -4.35 -22.48 -12.98
N THR A 123 -4.34 -22.43 -11.64
CA THR A 123 -5.20 -23.28 -10.81
C THR A 123 -6.68 -23.07 -11.10
N LEU A 124 -7.13 -21.81 -11.21
CA LEU A 124 -8.53 -21.49 -11.51
C LEU A 124 -8.93 -21.92 -12.93
N ARG A 125 -8.04 -21.74 -13.92
CA ARG A 125 -8.28 -22.22 -15.29
C ARG A 125 -8.49 -23.74 -15.33
N GLU A 126 -7.65 -24.50 -14.62
CA GLU A 126 -7.77 -25.96 -14.55
C GLU A 126 -9.10 -26.38 -13.92
N GLN A 127 -9.52 -25.74 -12.83
CA GLN A 127 -10.80 -26.02 -12.17
C GLN A 127 -11.99 -25.73 -13.09
N ILE A 128 -11.94 -24.64 -13.83
CA ILE A 128 -12.99 -24.21 -14.77
C ILE A 128 -13.11 -25.19 -15.95
N ILE A 129 -11.98 -25.63 -16.52
CA ILE A 129 -11.96 -26.65 -17.58
C ILE A 129 -12.54 -27.97 -17.06
N LYS A 130 -12.23 -28.36 -15.83
CA LYS A 130 -12.79 -29.57 -15.20
C LYS A 130 -14.31 -29.47 -15.06
N GLN A 131 -14.83 -28.34 -14.58
CA GLN A 131 -16.27 -28.11 -14.47
C GLN A 131 -16.97 -28.11 -15.83
N ALA A 132 -16.38 -27.51 -16.87
CA ALA A 132 -16.94 -27.54 -18.22
C ALA A 132 -17.08 -28.97 -18.76
N ASN A 133 -16.09 -29.82 -18.50
CA ASN A 133 -16.13 -31.23 -18.90
C ASN A 133 -17.19 -32.02 -18.12
N MET A 134 -17.33 -31.77 -16.81
CA MET A 134 -18.40 -32.37 -16.02
C MET A 134 -19.79 -32.02 -16.57
N LEU A 135 -20.04 -30.74 -16.90
CA LEU A 135 -21.31 -30.29 -17.50
C LEU A 135 -21.54 -30.91 -18.88
N LYS A 136 -20.48 -31.02 -19.70
CA LYS A 136 -20.54 -31.70 -21.00
C LYS A 136 -20.99 -33.16 -20.85
N ASP A 137 -20.42 -33.89 -19.89
CA ASP A 137 -20.75 -35.29 -19.64
C ASP A 137 -22.20 -35.42 -19.09
N GLU A 138 -22.61 -34.50 -18.21
CA GLU A 138 -23.97 -34.43 -17.68
C GLU A 138 -25.00 -34.16 -18.79
N TYR A 139 -24.76 -33.18 -19.64
CA TYR A 139 -25.65 -32.90 -20.78
C TYR A 139 -25.69 -34.05 -21.77
N SER A 140 -24.55 -34.70 -22.03
CA SER A 140 -24.51 -35.86 -22.92
C SER A 140 -25.40 -36.99 -22.41
N LYS A 141 -25.36 -37.24 -21.09
CA LYS A 141 -26.20 -38.24 -20.43
C LYS A 141 -27.68 -37.86 -20.45
N ASN A 142 -28.01 -36.62 -20.08
CA ASN A 142 -29.39 -36.17 -19.94
C ASN A 142 -30.11 -36.03 -21.30
N LEU A 143 -29.38 -35.66 -22.35
CA LEU A 143 -29.93 -35.49 -23.71
C LEU A 143 -29.80 -36.75 -24.55
N ASN A 144 -29.15 -37.81 -24.03
CA ASN A 144 -28.81 -39.02 -24.78
C ASN A 144 -28.16 -38.71 -26.14
N ALA A 145 -27.22 -37.75 -26.13
CA ALA A 145 -26.54 -37.21 -27.29
C ALA A 145 -25.06 -37.06 -26.99
N GLN A 146 -24.17 -37.13 -27.98
CA GLN A 146 -22.77 -36.79 -27.74
C GLN A 146 -22.62 -35.27 -27.73
N CYS A 147 -22.31 -34.69 -26.57
CA CYS A 147 -22.02 -33.28 -26.45
C CYS A 147 -20.51 -33.02 -26.40
N HIS A 148 -20.08 -31.95 -27.08
CA HIS A 148 -18.72 -31.42 -26.99
C HIS A 148 -18.73 -29.93 -26.69
N ILE A 149 -17.64 -29.44 -26.12
CA ILE A 149 -17.43 -28.00 -25.90
C ILE A 149 -17.13 -27.39 -27.27
N ALA A 150 -18.05 -26.57 -27.79
CA ALA A 150 -17.91 -25.91 -29.09
C ALA A 150 -17.13 -24.60 -28.98
N ASN A 151 -17.29 -23.89 -27.85
CA ASN A 151 -16.53 -22.68 -27.56
C ASN A 151 -16.40 -22.50 -26.04
N MET A 152 -15.24 -22.00 -25.61
CA MET A 152 -14.96 -21.59 -24.24
C MET A 152 -14.29 -20.22 -24.29
N SER A 153 -14.93 -19.21 -23.70
CA SER A 153 -14.29 -17.91 -23.45
C SER A 153 -14.07 -17.72 -21.97
N LEU A 154 -12.86 -17.27 -21.63
CA LEU A 154 -12.42 -16.99 -20.27
C LEU A 154 -12.22 -15.49 -20.15
N HIS A 155 -12.92 -14.89 -19.20
CA HIS A 155 -12.73 -13.49 -18.85
C HIS A 155 -12.44 -13.42 -17.36
N GLY A 156 -11.43 -12.65 -16.98
CA GLY A 156 -11.08 -12.47 -15.58
C GLY A 156 -10.76 -11.03 -15.27
N ASN A 157 -10.86 -10.71 -13.99
CA ASN A 157 -10.35 -9.44 -13.46
C ASN A 157 -8.90 -9.63 -13.01
N THR A 158 -8.08 -8.61 -13.14
CA THR A 158 -6.77 -8.60 -12.47
C THR A 158 -6.99 -8.56 -10.97
N MET A 159 -6.15 -9.27 -10.20
CA MET A 159 -6.18 -9.14 -8.75
C MET A 159 -5.62 -7.78 -8.35
N TYR A 160 -6.43 -7.00 -7.65
CA TYR A 160 -5.99 -5.81 -6.94
C TYR A 160 -6.56 -5.84 -5.53
N ALA A 161 -5.76 -5.41 -4.56
CA ALA A 161 -6.30 -5.09 -3.24
C ALA A 161 -7.14 -3.81 -3.38
N MET A 162 -8.40 -3.84 -2.95
CA MET A 162 -9.16 -2.60 -2.83
C MET A 162 -8.63 -1.80 -1.63
N GLU A 163 -8.37 -0.52 -1.84
CA GLU A 163 -8.14 0.42 -0.74
C GLU A 163 -9.34 0.35 0.23
N ARG A 164 -9.11 -0.05 1.48
CA ARG A 164 -9.99 0.48 2.53
C ARG A 164 -9.68 1.97 2.60
N LYS A 165 -10.57 2.76 1.98
CA LYS A 165 -10.67 4.20 2.22
C LYS A 165 -10.44 4.47 3.71
N ASN A 166 -9.47 5.33 3.99
CA ASN A 166 -9.22 5.96 5.27
C ASN A 166 -9.25 5.00 6.46
N LEU A 167 -8.08 4.45 6.83
CA LEU A 167 -7.78 4.50 8.26
C LEU A 167 -7.74 5.98 8.59
N ASP A 168 -8.85 6.50 9.13
CA ASP A 168 -8.90 7.79 9.81
C ASP A 168 -7.81 7.73 10.89
N TYR A 169 -6.58 8.09 10.51
CA TYR A 169 -5.62 8.61 11.44
C TYR A 169 -6.18 9.98 11.78
N VAL A 170 -7.10 10.00 12.75
CA VAL A 170 -7.29 11.16 13.58
C VAL A 170 -5.90 11.46 14.11
N ALA A 171 -5.23 12.41 13.45
CA ALA A 171 -4.06 13.05 13.99
C ALA A 171 -4.46 13.45 15.41
N ASN A 172 -3.83 12.80 16.40
CA ASN A 172 -4.21 12.97 17.79
C ASN A 172 -4.36 14.45 18.09
N ASP A 173 -5.56 14.82 18.49
CA ASP A 173 -5.78 15.96 19.36
C ASP A 173 -4.92 15.66 20.60
N PHE A 174 -3.81 16.39 20.74
CA PHE A 174 -2.80 16.22 21.77
C PHE A 174 -3.30 16.75 23.12
N THR A 175 -4.51 16.39 23.52
CA THR A 175 -5.05 16.71 24.83
C THR A 175 -5.51 15.43 25.51
N GLU A 176 -4.70 15.04 26.51
CA GLU A 176 -5.08 14.18 27.63
C GLU A 176 -5.33 12.69 27.34
N LYS A 177 -4.25 11.90 27.22
CA LYS A 177 -4.08 10.65 28.00
C LYS A 177 -2.71 10.01 27.77
N LYS A 178 -1.97 9.84 28.87
CA LYS A 178 -0.69 9.12 28.96
C LYS A 178 -0.92 7.60 28.95
N THR A 179 -1.15 7.00 27.78
CA THR A 179 -0.73 5.64 27.39
C THR A 179 -1.37 5.29 26.06
N ILE A 180 -0.56 4.95 25.06
CA ILE A 180 -1.03 4.31 23.82
C ILE A 180 -0.35 2.96 23.73
N ASP A 181 -0.98 1.94 24.30
CA ASP A 181 -0.71 0.55 23.94
C ASP A 181 -1.48 0.29 22.64
N SER A 182 -0.79 0.43 21.50
CA SER A 182 -1.36 0.12 20.19
C SER A 182 -0.81 -1.22 19.72
N GLN A 183 -1.39 -2.31 20.23
CA GLN A 183 -1.25 -3.62 19.58
C GLN A 183 -2.09 -3.60 18.29
N ILE A 184 -1.45 -3.23 17.19
CA ILE A 184 -2.02 -3.42 15.85
C ILE A 184 -1.99 -4.93 15.56
N ASN A 185 -3.13 -5.60 15.70
CA ASN A 185 -3.26 -7.02 15.38
C ASN A 185 -3.45 -7.20 13.87
N ILE A 186 -2.33 -7.40 13.16
CA ILE A 186 -2.25 -7.41 11.68
C ILE A 186 -3.03 -8.56 11.02
N LYS A 187 -3.42 -9.60 11.78
CA LYS A 187 -4.30 -10.66 11.25
C LYS A 187 -5.59 -10.07 10.64
N ASN A 188 -6.09 -8.97 11.21
CA ASN A 188 -7.27 -8.25 10.71
C ASN A 188 -6.95 -7.21 9.62
N ILE A 189 -5.68 -6.84 9.40
CA ILE A 189 -5.24 -5.93 8.30
C ILE A 189 -4.93 -6.72 7.03
N MET A 190 -4.45 -7.96 7.16
CA MET A 190 -4.36 -8.90 6.03
C MET A 190 -5.75 -9.30 5.49
N GLU A 191 -6.81 -9.08 6.27
CA GLU A 191 -8.20 -9.07 5.82
C GLU A 191 -8.60 -7.75 5.12
N SER A 192 -7.62 -7.00 4.59
CA SER A 192 -7.87 -6.13 3.44
C SER A 192 -8.63 -6.95 2.40
N ALA A 193 -9.78 -6.45 1.94
CA ALA A 193 -10.60 -7.13 0.95
C ALA A 193 -9.79 -7.30 -0.34
N VAL A 194 -9.07 -8.43 -0.44
CA VAL A 194 -8.53 -8.92 -1.69
C VAL A 194 -9.75 -9.17 -2.55
N VAL A 195 -9.89 -8.43 -3.65
CA VAL A 195 -10.87 -8.81 -4.66
C VAL A 195 -10.40 -10.17 -5.16
N PRO A 196 -11.13 -11.26 -4.86
CA PRO A 196 -10.69 -12.57 -5.28
C PRO A 196 -10.59 -12.59 -6.80
N LEU A 197 -9.54 -13.24 -7.31
CA LEU A 197 -9.42 -13.51 -8.74
C LEU A 197 -10.71 -14.20 -9.18
N SER A 198 -11.49 -13.49 -9.99
CA SER A 198 -12.72 -13.99 -10.57
C SER A 198 -12.44 -14.33 -12.02
N LEU A 199 -12.63 -15.59 -12.37
CA LEU A 199 -12.64 -16.06 -13.75
C LEU A 199 -14.06 -16.50 -14.08
N HIS A 200 -14.65 -15.85 -15.06
CA HIS A 200 -15.95 -16.18 -15.63
C HIS A 200 -15.75 -16.97 -16.91
N MET A 201 -16.53 -18.04 -17.04
CA MET A 201 -16.49 -18.92 -18.20
C MET A 201 -17.85 -18.90 -18.89
N ASN A 202 -17.85 -18.61 -20.20
CA ASN A 202 -18.99 -18.89 -21.06
C ASN A 202 -18.68 -20.15 -21.86
N VAL A 203 -19.50 -21.19 -21.70
CA VAL A 203 -19.36 -22.45 -22.44
C VAL A 203 -20.56 -22.64 -23.35
N LYS A 204 -20.29 -22.91 -24.62
CA LYS A 204 -21.31 -23.39 -25.56
C LYS A 204 -21.07 -24.87 -25.81
N PHE A 205 -22.12 -25.68 -25.65
CA PHE A 205 -22.11 -27.10 -25.97
C PHE A 205 -22.83 -27.31 -27.30
N ALA A 206 -22.25 -28.15 -28.15
CA ALA A 206 -22.93 -28.68 -29.33
C ALA A 206 -23.17 -30.17 -29.11
N CYS A 207 -24.42 -30.59 -29.21
CA CYS A 207 -24.84 -31.97 -28.98
C CYS A 207 -25.39 -32.54 -30.28
N GLN A 208 -24.95 -33.74 -30.66
CA GLN A 208 -25.47 -34.46 -31.81
C GLN A 208 -26.08 -35.78 -31.33
N THR A 209 -27.35 -35.99 -31.67
CA THR A 209 -28.02 -37.29 -31.55
C THR A 209 -27.64 -38.15 -32.74
N HIS A 210 -27.32 -39.42 -32.50
CA HIS A 210 -27.21 -40.41 -33.57
C HIS A 210 -28.57 -40.68 -34.21
#